data_AF-A0A074RDD5-F1
#
_entry.id   AF-A0A074RDD5-F1
#
_cell.length_a   1.000
_cell.length_b   1.000
_cell.length_c   1.000
_cell.angle_alpha   90.00
_cell.angle_beta   90.00
_cell.angle_gamma   90.00
#
_symmetry.space_group_name_H-M   'P 1'
#
loop_
_entity.id
_entity.type
_entity.pdbx_description
1 polymer ?
#
loop_
_entity_poly.entity_id
_entity_poly.type
_entity_poly.pdbx_seq_one_letter_code
_entity_poly.pdbx_strand_id
1 'polypeptide(L)'
;MRTTHRYKWMLVVGLLIRLLGVGLMIHSRGAKGNTGELVMTQVIQGLGGGFAAVASQVSAQASVPHSEVAVVTAMVLLVTEIGSAIGTAIGEFASLFPVFLRLTEFVRSALLNTMPRQLEIHLPGVNATTRAELFSSITTIAAYPPGDPIREGVIH
;
A
#
# COMPACT_ATOMS: atom_id res chain seq x y z
N MET A 1 31.68 -7.42 33.00
CA MET A 1 31.38 -8.00 31.66
C MET A 1 31.53 -6.93 30.57
N ARG A 2 32.75 -6.46 30.31
CA ARG A 2 33.02 -5.28 29.46
C ARG A 2 33.66 -5.61 28.10
N THR A 3 33.64 -6.87 27.67
CA THR A 3 34.55 -7.38 26.62
C THR A 3 34.02 -8.58 25.85
N THR A 4 32.72 -8.61 25.51
CA THR A 4 32.25 -9.49 24.44
C THR A 4 31.50 -8.68 23.40
N HIS A 5 32.28 -8.11 22.47
CA HIS A 5 31.84 -7.57 21.18
C HIS A 5 31.00 -8.55 20.32
N ARG A 6 30.65 -9.74 20.84
CA ARG A 6 29.94 -10.82 20.17
C ARG A 6 28.50 -10.44 19.81
N TYR A 7 27.83 -9.61 20.61
CA TYR A 7 26.44 -9.21 20.31
C TYR A 7 26.36 -8.38 19.02
N LYS A 8 27.34 -7.48 18.78
CA LYS A 8 27.45 -6.71 17.54
C LYS A 8 27.64 -7.63 16.33
N TRP A 9 28.49 -8.64 16.45
CA TRP A 9 28.70 -9.61 15.38
C TRP A 9 27.45 -10.44 15.08
N MET A 10 26.68 -10.83 16.11
CA MET A 10 25.43 -11.57 15.91
C MET A 10 24.35 -10.73 15.22
N LEU A 11 24.26 -9.44 15.56
CA LEU A 11 23.41 -8.47 14.87
C LEU A 11 23.83 -8.26 13.41
N VAL A 12 25.12 -8.08 13.15
CA VAL A 12 25.67 -7.88 11.80
C VAL A 12 25.43 -9.11 10.93
N VAL A 13 25.67 -10.32 11.44
CA VAL A 13 25.42 -11.57 10.71
C VAL A 13 23.92 -11.73 10.42
N GLY A 14 23.04 -11.46 11.39
CA GLY A 14 21.58 -11.50 11.16
C GLY A 14 21.11 -10.51 10.10
N LEU A 15 21.68 -9.29 10.10
CA LEU A 15 21.37 -8.26 9.10
C LEU A 15 21.88 -8.64 7.70
N LEU A 16 23.08 -9.21 7.60
CA LEU A 16 23.63 -9.69 6.33
C LEU A 16 22.77 -10.82 5.75
N ILE A 17 22.32 -11.78 6.58
CA ILE A 17 21.42 -12.84 6.15
C ILE A 17 20.09 -12.25 5.64
N ARG A 18 19.55 -11.25 6.34
CA ARG A 18 18.32 -10.56 5.92
C ARG A 18 18.52 -9.81 4.59
N LEU A 19 19.64 -9.13 4.39
CA LEU A 19 19.98 -8.46 3.14
C LEU A 19 20.12 -9.44 1.97
N LEU A 20 20.75 -10.60 2.18
CA LEU A 20 20.82 -11.66 1.17
C LEU A 20 19.42 -12.18 0.81
N GLY A 21 18.55 -12.39 1.80
CA GLY A 21 17.18 -12.82 1.57
C GLY A 21 16.34 -11.80 0.79
N VAL A 22 16.56 -10.49 1.01
CA VAL A 22 15.91 -9.42 0.23
C VAL A 22 16.48 -9.35 -1.19
N GLY A 23 17.80 -9.48 -1.35
CA GLY A 23 18.46 -9.50 -2.66
C GLY A 23 17.97 -10.65 -3.54
N LEU A 24 17.79 -11.84 -2.96
CA LEU A 24 17.24 -13.00 -3.66
C LEU A 24 15.75 -12.80 -4.03
N MET A 25 15.00 -12.05 -3.23
CA MET A 25 13.60 -11.70 -3.55
C MET A 25 13.49 -10.83 -4.80
N ILE A 26 14.45 -9.94 -5.04
CA ILE A 26 14.49 -9.09 -6.25
C ILE A 26 14.75 -9.95 -7.50
N HIS A 27 15.59 -10.97 -7.39
CA HIS A 27 15.86 -11.91 -8.48
C HIS A 27 14.63 -12.79 -8.80
N SER A 28 13.94 -13.29 -7.75
CA SER A 28 12.82 -14.22 -7.90
C SER A 28 11.49 -13.54 -8.29
N ARG A 29 11.36 -12.21 -8.14
CA ARG A 29 10.19 -11.44 -8.62
C ARG A 29 10.12 -11.24 -10.14
N GLY A 30 11.09 -11.74 -10.91
CA GLY A 30 11.02 -11.78 -12.38
C GLY A 30 9.95 -12.74 -12.89
N ALA A 31 9.53 -12.59 -14.16
CA ALA A 31 8.41 -13.28 -14.82
C ALA A 31 8.43 -14.84 -14.85
N LYS A 32 9.36 -15.49 -14.15
CA LYS A 32 9.54 -16.95 -14.01
C LYS A 32 9.69 -17.42 -12.55
N GLY A 33 9.32 -16.59 -11.57
CA GLY A 33 9.51 -16.89 -10.14
C GLY A 33 8.75 -18.13 -9.68
N ASN A 34 9.47 -19.15 -9.23
CA ASN A 34 8.91 -20.37 -8.66
C ASN A 34 8.40 -20.07 -7.23
N THR A 35 7.18 -20.47 -6.88
CA THR A 35 6.60 -20.26 -5.54
C THR A 35 7.52 -20.79 -4.42
N GLY A 36 8.23 -21.90 -4.68
CA GLY A 36 9.20 -22.46 -3.74
C GLY A 36 10.39 -21.54 -3.44
N GLU A 37 10.85 -20.77 -4.42
CA GLU A 37 11.96 -19.82 -4.24
C GLU A 37 11.51 -18.62 -3.39
N LEU A 38 10.28 -18.12 -3.62
CA LEU A 38 9.68 -17.07 -2.78
C LEU A 38 9.56 -17.52 -1.32
N VAL A 39 9.06 -18.73 -1.07
CA VAL A 39 8.96 -19.27 0.30
C VAL A 39 10.35 -19.37 0.94
N MET A 40 11.35 -19.84 0.20
CA MET A 40 12.73 -19.93 0.70
C MET A 40 13.31 -18.57 1.07
N THR A 41 13.04 -17.51 0.29
CA THR A 41 13.46 -16.14 0.65
C THR A 41 12.83 -15.64 1.94
N GLN A 42 11.56 -15.97 2.20
CA GLN A 42 10.85 -15.57 3.43
C GLN A 42 11.42 -16.29 4.65
N VAL A 43 11.76 -17.57 4.53
CA VAL A 43 12.40 -18.33 5.62
C VAL A 43 13.74 -17.72 5.97
N ILE A 44 14.58 -17.39 4.98
CA ILE A 44 15.90 -16.78 5.21
C ILE A 44 15.75 -15.40 5.85
N GLN A 45 14.84 -14.56 5.36
CA GLN A 45 14.57 -13.25 5.95
C GLN A 45 14.02 -13.36 7.38
N GLY A 46 13.11 -14.29 7.64
CA GLY A 46 12.54 -14.56 8.95
C GLY A 46 13.59 -14.99 9.96
N LEU A 47 14.50 -15.89 9.56
CA LEU A 47 15.64 -16.29 10.39
C LEU A 47 16.55 -15.10 10.73
N GLY A 48 16.99 -14.34 9.72
CA GLY A 48 17.83 -13.16 9.94
C GLY A 48 17.16 -12.08 10.80
N GLY A 49 15.86 -11.84 10.58
CA GLY A 49 15.05 -10.91 11.36
C GLY A 49 14.89 -11.34 12.82
N GLY A 50 14.61 -12.62 13.07
CA GLY A 50 14.47 -13.17 14.42
C GLY A 50 15.75 -13.07 15.22
N PHE A 51 16.89 -13.44 14.62
CA PHE A 51 18.20 -13.29 15.27
C PHE A 51 18.52 -11.83 15.63
N ALA A 52 18.23 -10.90 14.71
CA ALA A 52 18.47 -9.48 14.96
C ALA A 52 17.58 -8.92 16.08
N ALA A 53 16.30 -9.30 16.11
CA ALA A 53 15.35 -8.84 17.13
C ALA A 53 15.77 -9.32 18.53
N VAL A 54 16.06 -10.60 18.69
CA VAL A 54 16.49 -11.18 19.98
C VAL A 54 17.82 -10.56 20.44
N ALA A 55 18.80 -10.42 19.54
CA ALA A 55 20.08 -9.82 19.90
C ALA A 55 19.94 -8.34 20.30
N SER A 56 19.03 -7.59 19.66
CA SER A 56 18.72 -6.20 20.02
C SER A 56 18.10 -6.11 21.41
N GLN A 57 17.08 -6.93 21.68
CA GLN A 57 16.39 -6.96 22.98
C GLN A 57 17.35 -7.33 24.12
N VAL A 58 18.15 -8.39 23.96
CA VAL A 58 19.14 -8.80 24.96
C VAL A 58 20.21 -7.74 25.16
N SER A 59 20.64 -7.04 24.10
CA SER A 59 21.64 -5.97 24.22
C SER A 59 21.12 -4.76 25.02
N ALA A 60 19.83 -4.42 24.85
CA ALA A 60 19.20 -3.35 25.61
C ALA A 60 19.08 -3.74 27.09
N GLN A 61 18.61 -4.95 27.38
CA GLN A 61 18.50 -5.47 28.74
C GLN A 61 19.87 -5.61 29.44
N ALA A 62 20.93 -5.95 28.70
CA ALA A 62 22.28 -6.08 29.24
C ALA A 62 22.94 -4.73 29.60
N SER A 63 22.40 -3.61 29.09
CA SER A 63 22.94 -2.27 29.34
C SER A 63 22.40 -1.63 30.63
N VAL A 64 21.41 -2.26 31.28
CA VAL A 64 20.75 -1.74 32.49
C VAL A 64 20.88 -2.68 33.69
N PRO A 65 20.76 -2.17 34.93
CA PRO A 65 20.68 -2.99 36.14
C PRO A 65 19.46 -3.93 36.11
N HIS A 66 19.53 -5.06 36.81
CA HIS A 66 18.45 -6.07 36.83
C HIS A 66 17.09 -5.53 37.32
N SER A 67 17.10 -4.46 38.12
CA SER A 67 15.91 -3.76 38.58
C SER A 67 15.12 -3.05 37.47
N GLU A 68 15.75 -2.72 36.34
CA GLU A 68 15.16 -1.90 35.26
C GLU A 68 14.91 -2.69 33.96
N VAL A 69 15.21 -3.99 33.95
CA VAL A 69 15.08 -4.86 32.76
C VAL A 69 13.64 -4.89 32.23
N ALA A 70 12.64 -4.86 33.13
CA ALA A 70 11.23 -4.83 32.75
C ALA A 70 10.87 -3.54 31.98
N VAL A 71 11.34 -2.39 32.45
CA VAL A 71 11.09 -1.09 31.82
C VAL A 71 11.75 -1.02 30.44
N VAL A 72 13.00 -1.48 30.33
CA VAL A 72 13.70 -1.53 29.04
C VAL A 72 13.00 -2.46 28.05
N THR A 73 12.50 -3.60 28.51
CA THR A 73 11.75 -4.53 27.66
C THR A 73 10.47 -3.89 27.13
N ALA A 74 9.71 -3.22 28.00
CA ALA A 74 8.52 -2.48 27.60
C ALA A 74 8.85 -1.40 26.55
N MET A 75 9.97 -0.69 26.71
CA MET A 75 10.42 0.32 25.75
C MET A 75 10.78 -0.28 24.39
N VAL A 76 11.50 -1.41 24.36
CA VAL A 76 11.84 -2.12 23.12
C VAL A 76 10.58 -2.60 22.40
N LEU A 77 9.61 -3.14 23.12
CA LEU A 77 8.34 -3.58 22.56
C LEU A 77 7.54 -2.40 22.00
N LEU A 78 7.48 -1.28 22.72
CA LEU A 78 6.82 -0.05 22.25
C LEU A 78 7.41 0.43 20.92
N VAL A 79 8.75 0.51 20.83
CA VAL A 79 9.42 0.91 19.58
C VAL A 79 9.13 -0.09 18.45
N THR A 80 9.05 -1.38 18.77
CA THR A 80 8.70 -2.44 17.81
C THR A 80 7.28 -2.26 17.27
N GLU A 81 6.30 -1.98 18.14
CA GLU A 81 4.92 -1.71 17.74
C GLU A 81 4.81 -0.45 16.87
N ILE A 82 5.52 0.63 17.21
CA ILE A 82 5.57 1.84 16.38
C ILE A 82 6.13 1.51 14.98
N GLY A 83 7.25 0.77 14.92
CA GLY A 83 7.84 0.35 13.65
C GLY A 83 6.91 -0.54 12.84
N SER A 84 6.18 -1.43 13.50
CA SER A 84 5.15 -2.29 12.89
C SER A 84 4.03 -1.46 12.28
N ALA A 85 3.45 -0.53 13.04
CA ALA A 85 2.36 0.34 12.59
C ALA A 85 2.75 1.21 11.38
N ILE A 86 3.98 1.73 11.37
CA ILE A 86 4.50 2.50 10.23
C ILE A 86 4.69 1.57 9.01
N GLY A 87 5.27 0.38 9.21
CA GLY A 87 5.51 -0.58 8.15
C GLY A 87 4.23 -1.09 7.49
N THR A 88 3.20 -1.38 8.28
CA THR A 88 1.88 -1.80 7.78
C THR A 88 1.21 -0.67 7.00
N ALA A 89 1.23 0.57 7.52
CA ALA A 89 0.67 1.72 6.81
C ALA A 89 1.32 1.94 5.43
N ILE A 90 2.65 1.81 5.34
CA ILE A 90 3.36 1.91 4.05
C ILE A 90 2.99 0.74 3.13
N GLY A 91 2.90 -0.49 3.66
CA GLY A 91 2.53 -1.67 2.88
C GLY A 91 1.11 -1.56 2.30
N GLU A 92 0.16 -1.10 3.09
CA GLU A 92 -1.22 -0.83 2.67
C GLU A 92 -1.27 0.26 1.61
N PHE A 93 -0.57 1.38 1.81
CA PHE A 93 -0.49 2.43 0.81
C PHE A 93 0.09 1.92 -0.51
N ALA A 94 1.20 1.19 -0.48
CA ALA A 94 1.86 0.67 -1.68
C ALA A 94 0.98 -0.33 -2.46
N SER A 95 0.14 -1.10 -1.76
CA SER A 95 -0.78 -2.05 -2.39
C SER A 95 -2.07 -1.40 -2.92
N LEU A 96 -2.59 -0.40 -2.21
CA LEU A 96 -3.84 0.30 -2.56
C LEU A 96 -3.62 1.37 -3.65
N PHE A 97 -2.48 2.05 -3.65
CA PHE A 97 -2.19 3.15 -4.57
C PHE A 97 -2.41 2.80 -6.07
N PRO A 98 -1.87 1.68 -6.62
CA PRO A 98 -2.12 1.33 -8.02
C PRO A 98 -3.58 1.00 -8.30
N VAL A 99 -4.33 0.47 -7.32
CA VAL A 99 -5.76 0.21 -7.45
C VAL A 99 -6.53 1.52 -7.56
N PHE A 100 -6.22 2.48 -6.68
CA PHE A 100 -6.82 3.81 -6.72
C PHE A 100 -6.60 4.49 -8.08
N LEU A 101 -5.35 4.50 -8.58
CA LEU A 101 -5.05 5.06 -9.90
C LEU A 101 -5.84 4.38 -11.03
N ARG A 102 -5.96 3.05 -10.99
CA ARG A 102 -6.77 2.30 -11.98
C ARG A 102 -8.24 2.66 -11.91
N LEU A 103 -8.79 2.90 -10.72
CA LEU A 103 -10.18 3.34 -10.56
C LEU A 103 -10.39 4.74 -11.12
N THR A 104 -9.46 5.67 -10.88
CA THR A 104 -9.54 7.03 -11.47
C THR A 104 -9.52 6.97 -13.00
N GLU A 105 -8.62 6.17 -13.59
CA GLU A 105 -8.59 5.97 -15.04
C GLU A 105 -9.85 5.29 -15.57
N PHE A 106 -10.39 4.30 -14.85
CA PHE A 106 -11.64 3.65 -15.22
C PHE A 106 -12.81 4.63 -15.26
N VAL A 107 -13.03 5.41 -14.19
CA VAL A 107 -14.11 6.41 -14.12
C VAL A 107 -13.94 7.47 -15.21
N ARG A 108 -12.71 7.95 -15.41
CA ARG A 108 -12.39 8.89 -16.49
C ARG A 108 -12.73 8.31 -17.86
N SER A 109 -12.36 7.06 -18.12
CA SER A 109 -12.65 6.39 -19.40
C SER A 109 -14.15 6.17 -19.61
N ALA A 110 -14.91 5.83 -18.57
CA ALA A 110 -16.35 5.66 -18.64
C ALA A 110 -17.07 6.99 -18.91
N LEU A 111 -16.65 8.06 -18.24
CA LEU A 111 -17.23 9.39 -18.45
C LEU A 111 -16.95 9.91 -19.86
N LEU A 112 -15.71 9.82 -20.33
CA LEU A 112 -15.31 10.40 -21.61
C LEU A 112 -15.81 9.62 -22.83
N ASN A 113 -15.96 8.30 -22.72
CA ASN A 113 -16.28 7.47 -23.89
C ASN A 113 -17.72 6.94 -23.89
N THR A 114 -18.27 6.60 -22.73
CA THR A 114 -19.58 5.94 -22.64
C THR A 114 -20.71 6.95 -22.52
N MET A 115 -20.53 8.01 -21.73
CA MET A 115 -21.58 9.00 -21.48
C MET A 115 -21.98 9.85 -22.71
N PRO A 116 -21.06 10.38 -23.56
CA PRO A 116 -21.48 11.10 -24.77
C PRO A 116 -22.19 10.18 -25.77
N ARG A 117 -21.85 8.89 -25.78
CA ARG A 117 -22.49 7.89 -26.64
C ARG A 117 -23.93 7.61 -26.20
N GLN A 118 -24.20 7.57 -24.90
CA GLN A 118 -25.57 7.42 -24.38
C GLN A 118 -26.39 8.70 -24.57
N LEU A 119 -25.77 9.88 -24.40
CA LEU A 119 -26.43 11.16 -24.67
C LEU A 119 -26.75 11.37 -26.17
N GLU A 120 -25.93 10.85 -27.08
CA GLU A 120 -26.17 10.94 -28.53
C GLU A 120 -27.34 10.06 -29.00
N ILE A 121 -27.53 8.89 -28.39
CA ILE A 121 -28.64 7.98 -28.69
C ILE A 121 -29.96 8.51 -28.12
N HIS A 122 -29.93 9.09 -26.92
CA HIS A 122 -31.14 9.52 -26.22
C HIS A 122 -31.52 10.99 -26.47
N LEU A 123 -30.66 11.82 -27.09
CA LEU A 123 -30.98 13.21 -27.48
C LEU A 123 -30.57 13.53 -28.94
N PRO A 124 -31.29 13.02 -29.96
CA PRO A 124 -30.93 13.19 -31.38
C PRO A 124 -31.12 14.61 -31.94
N GLY A 125 -31.60 15.59 -31.14
CA GLY A 125 -31.94 16.95 -31.59
C GLY A 125 -31.18 18.09 -30.93
N VAL A 126 -30.22 17.82 -30.03
CA VAL A 126 -29.57 18.88 -29.22
C VAL A 126 -28.18 19.24 -29.75
N ASN A 127 -27.98 20.54 -30.00
CA ASN A 127 -26.74 21.14 -30.52
C ASN A 127 -25.52 20.85 -29.61
N ALA A 128 -24.34 20.64 -30.21
CA ALA A 128 -23.15 20.09 -29.54
C ALA A 128 -22.64 20.94 -28.35
N THR A 129 -22.90 22.24 -28.36
CA THR A 129 -22.50 23.20 -27.33
C THR A 129 -23.29 23.03 -26.03
N THR A 130 -24.61 22.85 -26.10
CA THR A 130 -25.48 22.62 -24.94
C THR A 130 -25.20 21.26 -24.29
N ARG A 131 -24.77 20.28 -25.10
CA ARG A 131 -24.35 18.95 -24.65
C ARG A 131 -23.11 19.01 -23.75
N ALA A 132 -22.11 19.82 -24.12
CA ALA A 132 -20.91 20.03 -23.32
C ALA A 132 -21.21 20.77 -22.00
N GLU A 133 -22.17 21.68 -22.02
CA GLU A 133 -22.59 22.44 -20.84
C GLU A 133 -23.34 21.55 -19.83
N LEU A 134 -24.21 20.65 -20.30
CA LEU A 134 -24.89 19.62 -19.50
C LEU A 134 -23.89 18.62 -18.89
N PHE A 135 -22.81 18.29 -19.61
CA PHE A 135 -21.72 17.45 -19.06
C PHE A 135 -20.93 18.14 -17.94
N SER A 136 -20.85 19.47 -17.96
CA SER A 136 -20.08 20.22 -16.96
C SER A 136 -20.84 20.49 -15.67
N SER A 137 -22.18 20.40 -15.67
CA SER A 137 -23.01 20.79 -14.54
C SER A 137 -24.27 19.93 -14.39
N ILE A 138 -24.32 19.16 -13.30
CA ILE A 138 -25.51 18.39 -12.88
C ILE A 138 -26.68 19.31 -12.48
N THR A 139 -26.41 20.56 -12.07
CA THR A 139 -27.45 21.47 -11.58
C THR A 139 -28.28 22.09 -12.70
N THR A 140 -27.75 22.17 -13.93
CA THR A 140 -28.49 22.61 -15.12
C THR A 140 -29.49 21.56 -15.60
N ILE A 141 -29.19 20.27 -15.43
CA ILE A 141 -30.14 19.16 -15.72
C ILE A 141 -31.33 19.19 -14.75
N ALA A 142 -31.08 19.54 -13.48
CA ALA A 142 -32.11 19.64 -12.45
C ALA A 142 -33.01 20.88 -12.58
N ALA A 143 -32.59 21.89 -13.36
CA ALA A 143 -33.36 23.12 -13.61
C ALA A 143 -34.47 22.93 -14.67
N TYR A 144 -34.44 21.85 -15.45
CA TYR A 144 -35.49 21.54 -16.42
C TYR A 144 -36.72 20.90 -15.75
N PRO A 145 -37.96 21.25 -16.17
CA PRO A 145 -39.17 20.70 -15.58
C PRO A 145 -39.23 19.16 -15.69
N PRO A 146 -39.86 18.46 -14.73
CA PRO A 146 -40.12 17.03 -14.87
C PRO A 146 -40.99 16.79 -16.12
N GLY A 147 -40.50 15.98 -17.06
CA GLY A 147 -41.18 15.68 -18.33
C GLY A 147 -40.54 16.30 -19.58
N ASP A 148 -39.48 17.08 -19.45
CA ASP A 148 -38.68 17.54 -20.61
C ASP A 148 -37.84 16.36 -21.16
N PRO A 149 -37.90 16.06 -22.47
CA PRO A 149 -37.11 14.98 -23.09
C PRO A 149 -35.59 15.10 -22.83
N ILE A 150 -35.09 16.31 -22.52
CA ILE A 150 -33.69 16.53 -22.16
C ILE A 150 -33.37 15.96 -20.76
N ARG A 151 -34.31 16.01 -19.82
CA ARG A 151 -34.11 15.50 -18.45
C ARG A 151 -34.29 13.99 -18.37
N GLU A 152 -35.24 13.41 -19.11
CA GLU A 152 -35.43 11.95 -19.14
C GLU A 152 -34.34 11.22 -19.93
N GLY A 153 -33.84 11.80 -21.04
CA GLY A 153 -32.76 11.22 -21.83
C GLY A 153 -31.37 11.23 -21.17
N VAL A 154 -31.22 11.89 -20.01
CA VAL A 154 -29.99 11.92 -19.21
C VAL A 154 -30.05 10.95 -18.02
N ILE A 155 -31.25 10.48 -17.64
CA ILE A 155 -31.48 9.61 -16.48
C ILE A 155 -31.44 8.11 -16.88
N HIS A 156 -31.63 7.79 -18.15
CA HIS A 156 -31.50 6.45 -18.73
C HIS A 156 -30.10 6.18 -19.28
#